data_AF-A0AAI8WD56-F1
#
_entry.id   AF-A0AAI8WD56-F1
#
_cell.length_a   1.000
_cell.length_b   1.000
_cell.length_c   1.000
_cell.angle_alpha   90.00
_cell.angle_beta   90.00
_cell.angle_gamma   90.00
#
_symmetry.space_group_name_H-M   'P 1'
#
loop_
_entity.id
_entity.type
_entity.pdbx_description
1 polymer ?
#
loop_
_entity_poly.entity_id
_entity_poly.type
_entity_poly.pdbx_seq_one_letter_code
_entity_poly.pdbx_strand_id
1 'polypeptide(L)'
;MAEKIFDITDNEILSAIECHTTLRGRYSQLDLVVFIADKISWDQDGIPPYLDGLLSALDCSLESAALYYIKYLLDQGVKVVHPWLKEAHESLSKAVSKGEDGRDICQNL
;
A
#
# COMPACT_ATOMS: atom_id res chain seq x y z
N MET A 1 -14.98 -8.82 -11.94
CA MET A 1 -14.44 -9.57 -13.11
C MET A 1 -13.93 -10.94 -12.67
N ALA A 2 -13.08 -11.00 -11.64
CA ALA A 2 -12.54 -12.23 -11.07
C ALA A 2 -13.61 -13.29 -10.73
N GLU A 3 -14.63 -12.92 -9.95
CA GLU A 3 -15.78 -13.78 -9.61
C GLU A 3 -16.46 -14.37 -10.86
N LYS A 4 -16.84 -13.53 -11.82
CA LYS A 4 -17.65 -13.96 -12.98
C LYS A 4 -16.90 -14.82 -14.00
N ILE A 5 -15.58 -14.68 -14.10
CA ILE A 5 -14.77 -15.36 -15.15
C ILE A 5 -14.04 -16.58 -14.59
N PHE A 6 -13.57 -16.49 -13.34
CA PHE A 6 -12.72 -17.50 -12.72
C PHE A 6 -13.39 -18.19 -11.52
N ASP A 7 -14.65 -17.88 -11.24
CA ASP A 7 -15.44 -18.47 -10.15
C ASP A 7 -14.80 -18.30 -8.76
N ILE A 8 -14.03 -17.22 -8.60
CA ILE A 8 -13.44 -16.86 -7.30
C ILE A 8 -14.56 -16.31 -6.42
N THR A 9 -14.85 -17.02 -5.33
CA THR A 9 -15.94 -16.67 -4.39
C THR A 9 -15.42 -16.23 -3.02
N ASP A 10 -14.12 -16.29 -2.78
CA ASP A 10 -13.51 -15.79 -1.55
C ASP A 10 -13.53 -14.26 -1.52
N ASN A 11 -14.26 -13.69 -0.55
CA ASN A 11 -14.45 -12.25 -0.44
C ASN A 11 -13.17 -11.48 -0.11
N GLU A 12 -12.22 -12.08 0.60
CA GLU A 12 -10.95 -11.42 0.93
C GLU A 12 -10.08 -11.33 -0.32
N ILE A 13 -10.03 -12.39 -1.13
CA ILE A 13 -9.34 -12.40 -2.42
C ILE A 13 -9.98 -11.38 -3.38
N LEU A 14 -11.30 -11.38 -3.49
CA LEU A 14 -12.02 -10.42 -4.34
C LEU A 14 -11.78 -8.97 -3.89
N SER A 15 -11.76 -8.71 -2.58
CA SER A 15 -11.42 -7.41 -2.01
C SER A 15 -10.02 -6.96 -2.42
N ALA A 16 -9.02 -7.83 -2.24
CA ALA A 16 -7.63 -7.47 -2.53
C ALA A 16 -7.43 -7.16 -4.02
N ILE A 17 -8.05 -7.96 -4.90
CA ILE A 17 -8.05 -7.69 -6.34
C ILE A 17 -8.73 -6.36 -6.67
N GLU A 18 -9.80 -5.98 -5.97
CA GLU A 18 -10.51 -4.73 -6.26
C GLU A 18 -9.68 -3.49 -5.88
N CYS A 19 -8.98 -3.52 -4.75
CA CYS A 19 -8.30 -2.34 -4.22
C CYS A 19 -6.78 -2.28 -4.44
N HIS A 20 -6.11 -3.29 -5.01
CA HIS A 20 -4.64 -3.35 -5.14
C HIS A 20 -3.96 -2.13 -5.83
N THR A 21 -4.68 -1.37 -6.65
CA THR A 21 -4.13 -0.18 -7.32
C THR A 21 -4.15 1.07 -6.44
N THR A 22 -5.15 1.20 -5.56
CA THR A 22 -5.43 2.45 -4.81
C THR A 22 -5.43 2.26 -3.30
N LEU A 23 -5.51 1.02 -2.82
CA LEU A 23 -5.88 0.64 -1.46
C LEU A 23 -7.23 1.28 -1.05
N ARG A 24 -7.66 1.11 0.20
CA ARG A 24 -8.87 1.75 0.78
C ARG A 24 -8.71 1.95 2.28
N GLY A 25 -9.51 2.83 2.88
CA GLY A 25 -9.40 3.17 4.31
C GLY A 25 -9.63 2.02 5.28
N ARG A 26 -10.39 0.98 4.89
CA ARG A 26 -10.60 -0.26 5.66
C ARG A 26 -9.97 -1.43 4.91
N TYR A 27 -8.65 -1.47 4.90
CA TYR A 27 -7.89 -2.54 4.26
C TYR A 27 -7.80 -3.78 5.17
N SER A 28 -7.79 -4.97 4.56
CA SER A 28 -7.35 -6.20 5.23
C SER A 28 -5.83 -6.36 5.18
N GLN A 29 -5.30 -7.39 5.84
CA GLN A 29 -3.88 -7.74 5.69
C GLN A 29 -3.57 -8.21 4.27
N LEU A 30 -4.49 -8.96 3.63
CA LEU A 30 -4.30 -9.40 2.25
C LEU A 30 -4.32 -8.22 1.27
N ASP A 31 -5.19 -7.23 1.48
CA ASP A 31 -5.22 -6.00 0.68
C ASP A 31 -3.84 -5.31 0.69
N LEU A 32 -3.20 -5.20 1.86
CA LEU A 32 -1.85 -4.63 1.99
C LEU A 32 -0.80 -5.44 1.25
N VAL A 33 -0.81 -6.77 1.44
CA VAL A 33 0.17 -7.67 0.80
C VAL A 33 0.09 -7.54 -0.71
N VAL A 34 -1.12 -7.60 -1.29
CA VAL A 34 -1.29 -7.50 -2.75
C VAL A 34 -0.96 -6.09 -3.24
N PHE A 35 -1.37 -5.05 -2.51
CA PHE A 35 -1.05 -3.66 -2.86
C PHE A 35 0.46 -3.42 -2.93
N ILE A 36 1.23 -3.90 -1.95
CA ILE A 36 2.69 -3.73 -1.87
C ILE A 36 3.40 -4.62 -2.89
N ALA A 37 2.98 -5.89 -3.01
CA ALA A 37 3.56 -6.82 -3.97
C ALA A 37 3.48 -6.28 -5.41
N ASP A 38 2.35 -5.65 -5.77
CA ASP A 38 2.17 -4.99 -7.06
C ASP A 38 3.21 -3.87 -7.31
N LYS A 39 3.61 -3.13 -6.25
CA LYS A 39 4.62 -2.04 -6.39
C LYS A 39 6.05 -2.55 -6.38
N ILE A 40 6.32 -3.66 -5.70
CA ILE A 40 7.63 -4.32 -5.71
C ILE A 40 7.85 -5.05 -7.03
N SER A 41 6.81 -5.70 -7.57
CA SER A 41 6.84 -6.40 -8.85
C SER A 41 6.75 -5.44 -10.04
N TRP A 42 7.64 -4.45 -10.04
CA TRP A 42 7.77 -3.45 -11.09
C TRP A 42 8.01 -4.11 -12.44
N ASP A 43 7.15 -3.82 -13.40
CA ASP A 43 7.11 -4.44 -14.72
C ASP A 43 7.76 -3.59 -15.83
N GLN A 44 8.30 -2.41 -15.48
CA GLN A 44 8.96 -1.51 -16.44
C GLN A 44 10.48 -1.60 -16.34
N ASP A 45 11.16 -1.11 -17.37
CA ASP A 45 12.63 -1.07 -17.40
C ASP A 45 13.20 -0.18 -16.27
N GLY A 46 14.29 -0.64 -15.67
CA GLY A 46 14.99 0.07 -14.60
C GLY A 46 14.46 -0.25 -13.20
N ILE A 47 14.99 0.46 -12.22
CA ILE A 47 14.60 0.33 -10.81
C ILE A 47 13.70 1.51 -10.47
N PRO A 48 12.48 1.29 -9.92
CA PRO A 48 11.63 2.39 -9.56
C PRO A 48 12.30 3.21 -8.44
N PRO A 49 12.27 4.56 -8.54
CA PRO A 49 12.97 5.45 -7.60
C PRO A 49 12.49 5.32 -6.14
N TYR A 50 11.33 4.71 -5.90
CA TYR A 50 10.77 4.46 -4.57
C TYR A 50 11.13 3.09 -3.99
N LEU A 51 11.76 2.18 -4.76
CA LEU A 51 11.89 0.77 -4.36
C LEU A 51 12.68 0.60 -3.06
N ASP A 52 13.86 1.21 -2.98
CA ASP A 52 14.74 1.04 -1.82
C ASP A 52 14.11 1.58 -0.54
N GLY A 53 13.43 2.73 -0.63
CA GLY A 53 12.71 3.32 0.51
C GLY A 53 11.48 2.50 0.90
N LEU A 54 10.76 1.93 -0.08
CA LEU A 54 9.63 1.04 0.15
C LEU A 54 10.08 -0.24 0.85
N LEU A 55 11.17 -0.88 0.40
CA LEU A 55 11.72 -2.08 1.04
C LEU A 55 12.23 -1.79 2.45
N SER A 56 12.89 -0.63 2.66
CA SER A 56 13.33 -0.20 3.99
C SER A 56 12.14 0.03 4.94
N ALA A 57 11.04 0.60 4.44
CA ALA A 57 9.81 0.77 5.22
C ALA A 57 9.09 -0.57 5.47
N LEU A 58 9.24 -1.54 4.56
CA LEU A 58 8.68 -2.88 4.70
C LEU A 58 9.32 -3.67 5.84
N ASP A 59 10.61 -3.44 6.12
CA ASP A 59 11.30 -4.01 7.29
C ASP A 59 10.66 -3.57 8.63
N CYS A 60 9.94 -2.44 8.63
CA CYS A 60 9.16 -1.98 9.77
C CYS A 60 7.78 -2.65 9.84
N SER A 61 6.98 -2.52 8.77
CA SER A 61 5.65 -3.15 8.64
C SER A 61 5.10 -3.02 7.22
N LEU A 62 4.06 -3.80 6.90
CA LEU A 62 3.30 -3.63 5.65
C LEU A 62 2.66 -2.23 5.58
N GLU A 63 2.11 -1.75 6.69
CA GLU A 63 1.50 -0.42 6.80
C GLU A 63 2.52 0.69 6.53
N SER A 64 3.73 0.56 7.06
CA SER A 64 4.84 1.51 6.82
C SER A 64 5.21 1.56 5.34
N ALA A 65 5.37 0.41 4.68
CA ALA A 65 5.68 0.34 3.25
C ALA A 65 4.56 0.94 2.38
N ALA A 66 3.30 0.59 2.67
CA ALA A 66 2.16 1.14 1.95
C ALA A 66 2.06 2.66 2.13
N LEU A 67 2.25 3.16 3.37
CA LEU A 67 2.23 4.60 3.65
C LEU A 67 3.37 5.33 2.93
N TYR A 68 4.58 4.77 2.95
CA TYR A 68 5.74 5.33 2.24
C TYR A 68 5.45 5.49 0.75
N TYR A 69 4.96 4.43 0.10
CA TYR A 69 4.62 4.48 -1.32
C TYR A 69 3.54 5.54 -1.63
N ILE A 70 2.49 5.62 -0.80
CA ILE A 70 1.41 6.60 -1.01
C ILE A 70 1.94 8.03 -0.83
N LYS A 71 2.78 8.30 0.17
CA LYS A 71 3.44 9.61 0.34
C LYS A 71 4.30 9.96 -0.88
N TYR A 72 5.17 9.03 -1.30
CA TYR A 72 5.98 9.19 -2.50
C TYR A 72 5.11 9.54 -3.71
N LEU A 73 4.02 8.80 -3.94
CA LEU A 73 3.10 9.03 -5.04
C LEU A 73 2.48 10.44 -4.98
N LEU A 74 2.03 10.89 -3.80
CA LEU A 74 1.45 12.22 -3.60
C LEU A 74 2.48 13.34 -3.83
N ASP A 75 3.71 13.16 -3.37
CA ASP A 75 4.81 14.12 -3.54
C ASP A 75 5.23 14.29 -5.01
N GLN A 76 5.03 13.27 -5.85
CA GLN A 76 5.22 13.38 -7.31
C GLN A 76 4.15 14.26 -7.99
N GLY A 77 3.15 14.77 -7.25
CA GLY A 77 2.19 15.74 -7.76
C GLY A 77 1.06 15.13 -8.57
N VAL A 78 0.40 14.09 -8.03
CA VAL A 78 -0.78 13.47 -8.67
C VAL A 78 -1.86 14.53 -8.90
N LYS A 79 -2.31 14.68 -10.15
CA LYS A 79 -3.31 15.70 -10.55
C LYS A 79 -4.69 15.46 -9.94
N VAL A 80 -5.06 14.19 -9.73
CA VAL A 80 -6.35 13.78 -9.18
C VAL A 80 -6.13 12.60 -8.25
N VAL A 81 -6.57 12.74 -7.00
CA VAL A 81 -6.43 11.69 -5.97
C VAL A 81 -7.75 10.94 -5.84
N HIS A 82 -7.72 9.61 -5.97
CA HIS A 82 -8.90 8.78 -5.75
C HIS A 82 -9.33 8.83 -4.27
N PRO A 83 -10.63 8.94 -3.94
CA PRO A 83 -11.09 9.00 -2.53
C PRO A 83 -10.57 7.86 -1.65
N TRP A 84 -10.50 6.64 -2.18
CA TRP A 84 -9.96 5.50 -1.43
C TRP A 84 -8.48 5.62 -1.09
N LEU A 85 -7.68 6.21 -1.99
CA LEU A 85 -6.25 6.45 -1.73
C LEU A 85 -6.07 7.47 -0.60
N LYS A 86 -6.92 8.51 -0.58
CA LYS A 86 -6.94 9.50 0.50
C LYS A 86 -7.34 8.86 1.83
N GLU A 87 -8.40 8.06 1.85
CA GLU A 87 -8.84 7.34 3.05
C GLU A 87 -7.78 6.35 3.53
N ALA A 88 -7.12 5.63 2.62
CA ALA A 88 -6.03 4.72 2.92
C ALA A 88 -4.86 5.46 3.58
N HIS A 89 -4.44 6.60 3.02
CA HIS A 89 -3.40 7.44 3.61
C HIS A 89 -3.74 7.87 5.04
N GLU A 90 -4.98 8.32 5.29
CA GLU A 90 -5.44 8.72 6.63
C GLU A 90 -5.47 7.56 7.62
N SER A 91 -5.93 6.38 7.20
CA SER A 91 -5.96 5.17 8.02
C SER A 91 -4.56 4.66 8.34
N LEU A 92 -3.69 4.58 7.34
CA LEU A 92 -2.29 4.14 7.48
C LEU A 92 -1.50 5.09 8.39
N SER A 93 -1.67 6.40 8.23
CA SER A 93 -1.02 7.39 9.10
C SER A 93 -1.38 7.16 10.57
N LYS A 94 -2.66 6.88 10.86
CA LYS A 94 -3.12 6.57 12.23
C LYS A 94 -2.61 5.22 12.72
N ALA A 95 -2.46 4.23 11.85
CA ALA A 95 -1.97 2.90 12.20
C ALA A 95 -0.48 2.96 12.56
N VAL A 96 0.34 3.62 11.74
CA VAL A 96 1.79 3.75 11.96
C VAL A 96 2.10 4.58 13.21
N SER A 97 1.37 5.67 13.48
CA SER A 97 1.55 6.45 14.73
C SER A 97 1.18 5.71 16.02
N LYS A 98 0.45 4.58 15.93
CA LYS A 98 0.09 3.76 17.10
C LYS A 98 1.08 2.62 17.38
N GLY A 99 1.99 2.34 16.45
CA GLY A 99 3.01 1.29 16.57
C GLY A 99 4.26 1.70 17.35
N GLU A 100 4.27 2.87 17.99
CA GLU A 100 5.43 3.49 18.66
C GLU A 100 5.77 2.88 20.04
N ASP A 101 5.91 1.55 20.12
CA ASP A 101 6.51 0.86 21.30
C ASP A 101 7.76 0.05 20.94
N GLY A 102 8.58 0.55 20.00
CA GLY A 102 9.87 -0.09 19.75
C GLY A 102 10.64 0.34 18.50
N ARG A 103 11.42 1.42 18.66
CA ARG A 103 12.66 1.81 17.93
C ARG A 103 12.53 2.83 16.79
N ASP A 104 13.18 3.96 17.05
CA ASP A 104 13.45 5.21 16.31
C ASP A 104 13.96 5.13 14.84
N ILE A 105 13.87 4.00 14.15
CA ILE A 105 14.36 3.87 12.76
C ILE A 105 13.30 4.12 11.69
N CYS A 106 12.01 4.00 12.02
CA CYS A 106 10.93 4.03 11.04
C CYS A 106 10.21 5.39 10.90
N GLN A 107 10.54 6.40 11.72
CA GLN A 107 9.87 7.71 11.74
C GLN A 107 10.50 8.77 10.81
N ASN A 108 11.69 8.50 10.26
CA ASN A 108 12.45 9.44 9.41
C ASN A 108 12.53 9.04 7.92
N LEU A 109 11.64 8.15 7.45
CA LEU A 109 11.45 7.80 6.04
C LEU A 109 10.21 8.51 5.47
#